data_AF-A0A7V4G243-F1
#
_entry.id   AF-A0A7V4G243-F1
#
_cell.length_a   1.000
_cell.length_b   1.000
_cell.length_c   1.000
_cell.angle_alpha   90.00
_cell.angle_beta   90.00
_cell.angle_gamma   90.00
#
_symmetry.space_group_name_H-M   'P 1'
#
loop_
_entity.id
_entity.type
_entity.pdbx_description
1 polymer ?
#
loop_
_entity_poly.entity_id
_entity_poly.type
_entity_poly.pdbx_seq_one_letter_code
_entity_poly.pdbx_strand_id
1 'polypeptide(L)'
;MTPDAPHNPAVLSSGPPRPAFFDRLSERQMLIAIILFGLLLYVPMAGTYGLWDPWETHYGEVAREMIARGDAISLYWAGSPIDPEVFWSKPVLSFWLMSLSMLVFGLGDPAPGTLALSSRPEWALRLPFILLSLLALTGVYLVVSRFVSRRAGVLSALVLATCPLFSLIARQAMTDMAFVGPMTMALALGALALFDDEDRELPRRGWWRLSWPHHSLFYLTIGLLALTVLPQIVVDSIQLRWEIWPKRRLVLPGVVAMAPYAIGFLVFLWQAAKLRYKAPFYLMIAAILCGLAILAKGLAGLGLPIIVFLAYLLFTWNWRRLNRAQLMSGLWLGLLACVLVAVP
;
A
#
# COMPACT_ATOMS: atom_id res chain seq x y z
N MET A 1 -39.14 -63.24 -37.03
CA MET A 1 -38.88 -61.79 -36.99
C MET A 1 -38.56 -61.42 -35.55
N THR A 2 -37.27 -61.45 -35.20
CA THR A 2 -36.75 -60.92 -33.94
C THR A 2 -36.45 -59.44 -34.15
N PRO A 3 -36.89 -58.52 -33.28
CA PRO A 3 -36.57 -57.11 -33.43
C PRO A 3 -35.12 -56.86 -33.01
N ASP A 4 -34.37 -56.16 -33.87
CA ASP A 4 -33.00 -55.72 -33.66
C ASP A 4 -32.86 -54.85 -32.40
N ALA A 5 -31.86 -55.15 -31.57
CA ALA A 5 -31.47 -54.32 -30.45
C ALA A 5 -30.80 -53.02 -30.96
N PRO A 6 -31.10 -51.84 -30.38
CA PRO A 6 -30.48 -50.61 -30.82
C PRO A 6 -28.99 -50.57 -30.42
N HIS A 7 -28.12 -50.39 -31.41
CA HIS A 7 -26.71 -50.06 -31.22
C HIS A 7 -26.61 -48.71 -30.48
N ASN A 8 -26.16 -48.75 -29.24
CA ASN A 8 -25.87 -47.56 -28.46
C ASN A 8 -24.51 -46.99 -28.95
N PRO A 9 -24.46 -45.77 -29.53
CA PRO A 9 -23.20 -45.22 -30.00
C PRO A 9 -22.28 -44.97 -28.79
N ALA A 10 -21.06 -45.51 -28.87
CA ALA A 10 -20.04 -45.31 -27.85
C ALA A 10 -19.87 -43.81 -27.59
N VAL A 11 -20.23 -43.39 -26.38
CA VAL A 11 -19.91 -42.06 -25.86
C VAL A 11 -18.40 -41.96 -25.83
N LEU A 12 -17.82 -41.24 -26.80
CA LEU A 12 -16.42 -40.86 -26.78
C LEU A 12 -16.18 -40.12 -25.47
N SER A 13 -15.53 -40.78 -24.52
CA SER A 13 -15.11 -40.16 -23.26
C SER A 13 -14.17 -39.03 -23.61
N SER A 14 -14.68 -37.79 -23.61
CA SER A 14 -13.84 -36.60 -23.67
C SER A 14 -12.92 -36.66 -22.44
N GLY A 15 -11.64 -36.90 -22.68
CA GLY A 15 -10.62 -36.81 -21.64
C GLY A 15 -10.73 -35.45 -20.92
N PRO A 16 -10.24 -35.35 -19.68
CA PRO A 16 -10.36 -34.12 -18.90
C PRO A 16 -9.85 -32.92 -19.73
N PRO A 17 -10.57 -31.79 -19.74
CA PRO A 17 -10.20 -30.63 -20.55
C PRO A 17 -8.77 -30.20 -20.21
N ARG A 18 -7.95 -29.96 -21.25
CA ARG A 18 -6.58 -29.49 -21.06
C ARG A 18 -6.61 -28.17 -20.28
N PRO A 19 -5.77 -27.99 -19.25
CA PRO A 19 -5.73 -26.76 -18.48
C PRO A 19 -5.42 -25.58 -19.41
N ALA A 20 -6.17 -24.49 -19.27
CA ALA A 20 -5.94 -23.28 -20.04
C ALA A 20 -4.54 -22.72 -19.72
N PHE A 21 -3.97 -21.92 -20.62
CA PHE A 21 -2.59 -21.42 -20.48
C PHE A 21 -2.31 -20.78 -19.11
N PHE A 22 -3.26 -19.96 -18.63
CA PHE A 22 -3.15 -19.27 -17.34
C PHE A 22 -3.28 -20.20 -16.12
N ASP A 23 -3.85 -21.39 -16.29
CA ASP A 23 -4.05 -22.37 -15.22
C ASP A 23 -2.83 -23.27 -15.01
N ARG A 24 -1.86 -23.23 -15.94
CA ARG A 24 -0.60 -23.98 -15.84
C ARG A 24 0.35 -23.43 -14.77
N LEU A 25 0.25 -22.14 -14.48
CA LEU A 25 1.09 -21.46 -13.48
C LEU A 25 0.39 -21.46 -12.12
N SER A 26 1.16 -21.53 -11.04
CA SER A 26 0.64 -21.25 -9.70
C SER A 26 0.25 -19.77 -9.56
N GLU A 27 -0.59 -19.46 -8.58
CA GLU A 27 -0.98 -18.08 -8.28
C GLU A 27 0.25 -17.20 -7.95
N ARG A 28 1.21 -17.76 -7.21
CA ARG A 28 2.48 -17.09 -6.90
C ARG A 28 3.28 -16.76 -8.17
N GLN A 29 3.39 -17.71 -9.09
CA GLN A 29 4.08 -17.48 -10.37
C GLN A 29 3.37 -16.41 -11.20
N MET A 30 2.04 -16.38 -11.18
CA MET A 30 1.29 -15.35 -11.90
C MET A 30 1.48 -13.96 -11.29
N LEU A 31 1.44 -13.84 -9.96
CA LEU A 31 1.75 -12.59 -9.27
C LEU A 31 3.16 -12.08 -9.61
N ILE A 32 4.16 -12.97 -9.60
CA ILE A 32 5.51 -12.63 -10.02
C ILE A 32 5.53 -12.17 -11.49
N ALA A 33 4.82 -12.84 -12.39
CA ALA A 33 4.74 -12.44 -13.78
C ALA A 33 4.14 -11.03 -13.97
N ILE A 34 3.08 -10.69 -13.24
CA ILE A 34 2.47 -9.34 -13.26
C ILE A 34 3.47 -8.29 -12.76
N ILE A 35 4.16 -8.57 -11.66
CA ILE A 35 5.18 -7.67 -11.10
C ILE A 35 6.33 -7.47 -12.09
N LEU A 36 6.86 -8.56 -12.67
CA LEU A 36 7.94 -8.49 -13.66
C LEU A 36 7.51 -7.75 -14.92
N PHE A 37 6.27 -7.92 -15.38
CA PHE A 37 5.73 -7.17 -16.50
C PHE A 37 5.67 -5.67 -16.20
N GLY A 38 5.15 -5.27 -15.04
CA GLY A 38 5.13 -3.85 -14.63
C GLY A 38 6.53 -3.26 -14.50
N LEU A 39 7.48 -4.00 -13.92
CA LEU A 39 8.89 -3.59 -13.85
C LEU A 39 9.49 -3.41 -15.24
N LEU A 40 9.28 -4.37 -16.15
CA LEU A 40 9.78 -4.29 -17.53
C LEU A 40 9.17 -3.09 -18.28
N LEU A 41 7.93 -2.73 -17.99
CA LEU A 41 7.26 -1.61 -18.65
C LEU A 41 7.74 -0.24 -18.12
N TYR A 42 7.94 -0.12 -16.81
CA TYR A 42 8.14 1.18 -16.17
C TYR A 42 9.57 1.50 -15.77
N VAL A 43 10.40 0.49 -15.47
CA VAL A 43 11.79 0.71 -15.04
C VAL A 43 12.69 1.12 -16.21
N PRO A 44 12.69 0.43 -17.37
CA PRO A 44 13.63 0.77 -18.44
C PRO A 44 13.54 2.25 -18.83
N MET A 45 14.71 2.88 -18.88
CA MET A 45 14.89 4.28 -19.29
C MET A 45 14.18 5.31 -18.37
N ALA A 46 13.77 4.96 -17.14
CA ALA A 46 13.04 5.88 -16.26
C ALA A 46 13.82 7.15 -15.89
N GLY A 47 15.15 7.08 -15.86
CA GLY A 47 16.00 8.24 -15.61
C GLY A 47 16.71 8.82 -16.84
N THR A 48 16.40 8.40 -18.07
CA THR A 48 17.15 8.89 -19.25
C THR A 48 16.63 10.22 -19.81
N TYR A 49 15.56 10.76 -19.23
CA TYR A 49 14.96 12.04 -19.60
C TYR A 49 14.73 12.86 -18.34
N GLY A 50 14.87 14.17 -18.46
CA GLY A 50 14.73 15.10 -17.34
C GLY A 50 13.36 15.06 -16.66
N LEU A 51 13.26 15.68 -15.50
CA LEU A 51 12.00 15.92 -14.81
C LEU A 51 11.15 16.88 -15.67
N TRP A 52 10.09 16.38 -16.28
CA TRP A 52 9.31 17.14 -17.27
C TRP A 52 8.13 17.86 -16.67
N ASP A 53 7.61 17.33 -15.55
CA ASP A 53 6.46 17.90 -14.88
C ASP A 53 6.96 18.85 -13.78
N PRO A 54 6.41 20.06 -13.67
CA PRO A 54 6.88 21.05 -12.70
C PRO A 54 6.75 20.56 -11.25
N TRP A 55 5.87 19.57 -10.98
CA TRP A 55 5.74 18.99 -9.66
C TRP A 55 6.86 18.00 -9.34
N GLU A 56 7.48 17.36 -10.33
CA GLU A 56 8.62 16.45 -10.08
C GLU A 56 9.81 17.21 -9.51
N THR A 57 10.14 18.37 -10.07
CA THR A 57 11.23 19.23 -9.58
C THR A 57 10.88 19.83 -8.22
N HIS A 58 9.67 20.37 -8.07
CA HIS A 58 9.21 20.94 -6.81
C HIS A 58 9.25 19.91 -5.68
N TYR A 59 8.62 18.75 -5.86
CA TYR A 59 8.59 17.74 -4.81
C TYR A 59 9.96 17.10 -4.56
N GLY A 60 10.76 16.91 -5.60
CA GLY A 60 12.12 16.41 -5.47
C GLY A 60 13.02 17.34 -4.67
N GLU A 61 12.85 18.65 -4.82
CA GLU A 61 13.62 19.64 -4.07
C GLU A 61 13.12 19.80 -2.62
N VAL A 62 11.81 19.68 -2.35
CA VAL A 62 11.31 19.51 -0.96
C VAL A 62 11.94 18.29 -0.29
N ALA A 63 12.03 17.15 -1.00
CA ALA A 63 12.67 15.95 -0.47
C ALA A 63 14.19 16.14 -0.26
N ARG A 64 14.88 16.86 -1.16
CA ARG A 64 16.29 17.21 -0.99
C ARG A 64 16.50 18.09 0.25
N GLU A 65 15.63 19.07 0.47
CA GLU A 65 15.67 19.95 1.64
C GLU A 65 15.44 19.19 2.96
N MET A 66 14.60 18.16 2.97
CA MET A 66 14.47 17.28 4.15
C MET A 66 15.80 16.62 4.51
N ILE A 67 16.56 16.16 3.52
CA ILE A 67 17.88 15.56 3.73
C ILE A 67 18.88 16.62 4.21
N ALA A 68 18.96 17.75 3.50
CA ALA A 68 19.93 18.81 3.78
C ALA A 68 19.73 19.44 5.17
N ARG A 69 18.48 19.60 5.60
CA ARG A 69 18.12 20.16 6.91
C ARG A 69 18.13 19.12 8.03
N GLY A 70 18.11 17.83 7.69
CA GLY A 70 17.95 16.75 8.67
C GLY A 70 16.59 16.80 9.39
N ASP A 71 15.58 17.41 8.77
CA ASP A 71 14.23 17.62 9.32
C ASP A 71 13.24 16.76 8.53
N ALA A 72 12.81 15.66 9.14
CA ALA A 72 11.94 14.68 8.51
C ALA A 72 10.45 14.98 8.72
N ILE A 73 10.11 15.98 9.54
CA ILE A 73 8.72 16.34 9.89
C ILE A 73 8.28 17.57 9.09
N SER A 74 9.09 18.63 9.11
CA SER A 74 8.67 19.93 8.58
C SER A 74 9.03 20.05 7.10
N LEU A 75 8.02 19.88 6.24
CA LEU A 75 8.14 20.10 4.81
C LEU A 75 8.46 21.57 4.53
N TYR A 76 9.56 21.78 3.81
CA TYR A 76 10.14 23.07 3.52
C TYR A 76 10.29 23.25 2.02
N TRP A 77 9.90 24.42 1.56
CA TRP A 77 10.15 24.91 0.22
C TRP A 77 10.54 26.36 0.36
N ALA A 78 11.73 26.72 -0.14
CA ALA A 78 12.11 28.12 -0.26
C ALA A 78 11.17 28.78 -1.27
N GLY A 79 10.10 29.39 -0.76
CA GLY A 79 9.03 29.98 -1.55
C GLY A 79 9.50 31.17 -2.39
N SER A 80 8.58 31.65 -3.24
CA SER A 80 8.67 33.00 -3.79
C SER A 80 8.83 34.01 -2.64
N PRO A 81 9.48 35.18 -2.82
CA PRO A 81 9.76 36.15 -1.74
C PRO A 81 8.57 36.63 -0.88
N ILE A 82 7.35 36.24 -1.24
CA ILE A 82 6.08 36.63 -0.63
C ILE A 82 5.53 35.52 0.27
N ASP A 83 5.89 34.26 0.03
CA ASP A 83 5.34 33.11 0.75
C ASP A 83 6.27 32.70 1.91
N PRO A 84 5.70 32.26 3.04
CA PRO A 84 6.51 31.67 4.10
C PRO A 84 7.23 30.41 3.58
N GLU A 85 8.44 30.16 4.08
CA GLU A 85 9.29 29.04 3.66
C GLU A 85 8.79 27.70 4.25
N VAL A 86 7.57 27.29 3.88
CA VAL A 86 6.91 26.07 4.33
C VAL A 86 6.13 25.45 3.18
N PHE A 87 5.98 24.12 3.20
CA PHE A 87 5.21 23.40 2.19
C PHE A 87 4.11 22.53 2.82
N TRP A 88 2.92 23.11 3.03
CA TRP A 88 1.81 22.42 3.73
C TRP A 88 0.68 21.95 2.80
N SER A 89 0.93 21.90 1.49
CA SER A 89 -0.11 21.52 0.52
C SER A 89 -0.31 20.00 0.39
N LYS A 90 0.68 19.20 0.77
CA LYS A 90 0.66 17.73 0.73
C LYS A 90 1.21 17.15 2.03
N PRO A 91 0.74 15.97 2.46
CA PRO A 91 1.35 15.25 3.56
C PRO A 91 2.67 14.55 3.15
N VAL A 92 3.37 14.02 4.16
CA VAL A 92 4.83 13.78 4.13
C VAL A 92 5.30 12.53 3.36
N LEU A 93 4.45 11.53 3.12
CA LEU A 93 4.89 10.20 2.65
C LEU A 93 5.69 10.25 1.34
N SER A 94 5.22 11.04 0.37
CA SER A 94 5.89 11.11 -0.93
C SER A 94 7.31 11.65 -0.80
N PHE A 95 7.52 12.60 0.12
CA PHE A 95 8.81 13.21 0.38
C PHE A 95 9.72 12.28 1.18
N TRP A 96 9.20 11.50 2.12
CA TRP A 96 9.97 10.41 2.76
C TRP A 96 10.45 9.38 1.75
N LEU A 97 9.58 8.94 0.84
CA LEU A 97 9.92 7.98 -0.20
C LEU A 97 11.00 8.51 -1.15
N MET A 98 10.85 9.74 -1.62
CA MET A 98 11.86 10.42 -2.45
C MET A 98 13.18 10.58 -1.69
N SER A 99 13.14 11.08 -0.45
CA SER A 99 14.34 11.32 0.38
C SER A 99 15.12 10.03 0.63
N LEU A 100 14.43 8.96 1.03
CA LEU A 100 15.04 7.66 1.25
C LEU A 100 15.67 7.11 -0.04
N SER A 101 14.97 7.26 -1.17
CA SER A 101 15.49 6.85 -2.47
C SER A 101 16.73 7.68 -2.85
N MET A 102 16.72 9.00 -2.66
CA MET A 102 17.88 9.86 -2.89
C MET A 102 19.09 9.43 -2.04
N LEU A 103 18.89 9.10 -0.76
CA LEU A 103 19.96 8.56 0.10
C LEU A 103 20.54 7.25 -0.45
N VAL A 104 19.69 6.32 -0.90
CA VAL A 104 20.13 5.05 -1.52
C VAL A 104 20.93 5.29 -2.80
N PHE A 105 20.61 6.32 -3.57
CA PHE A 105 21.32 6.70 -4.78
C PHE A 105 22.55 7.59 -4.53
N GLY A 106 22.90 7.86 -3.26
CA GLY A 106 24.06 8.67 -2.89
C GLY A 106 23.89 10.16 -3.16
N LEU A 107 22.66 10.67 -3.08
CA LEU A 107 22.31 12.08 -3.32
C LEU A 107 22.07 12.88 -2.03
N GLY A 108 22.52 12.36 -0.88
CA GLY A 108 22.42 13.07 0.40
C GLY A 108 23.45 14.19 0.57
N ASP A 109 24.67 13.99 0.07
CA ASP A 109 25.72 15.01 -0.01
C ASP A 109 26.43 14.88 -1.38
N PRO A 110 25.75 15.24 -2.48
CA PRO A 110 26.28 15.01 -3.81
C PRO A 110 27.33 16.06 -4.18
N ALA A 111 28.34 15.67 -4.96
CA ALA A 111 29.31 16.61 -5.51
C ALA A 111 28.61 17.71 -6.34
N PRO A 112 29.15 18.95 -6.39
CA PRO A 112 28.56 20.05 -7.15
C PRO A 112 28.26 19.65 -8.60
N GLY A 113 27.06 20.00 -9.08
CA GLY A 113 26.62 19.68 -10.44
C GLY A 113 26.07 18.27 -10.63
N THR A 114 26.14 17.37 -9.65
CA THR A 114 25.59 16.00 -9.76
C THR A 114 24.11 16.00 -10.14
N LEU A 115 23.33 16.94 -9.58
CA LEU A 115 21.89 17.04 -9.87
C LEU A 115 21.58 17.49 -11.31
N ALA A 116 22.54 18.10 -12.00
CA ALA A 116 22.37 18.59 -13.37
C ALA A 116 23.06 17.71 -14.43
N LEU A 117 24.13 17.01 -14.05
CA LEU A 117 24.99 16.26 -14.96
C LEU A 117 24.77 14.74 -14.90
N SER A 118 23.97 14.25 -13.95
CA SER A 118 23.69 12.84 -13.75
C SER A 118 22.22 12.54 -13.94
N SER A 119 21.90 11.33 -14.40
CA SER A 119 20.54 10.78 -14.44
C SER A 119 20.07 10.18 -13.11
N ARG A 120 20.96 10.16 -12.10
CA ARG A 120 20.67 9.59 -10.77
C ARG A 120 19.46 10.26 -10.08
N PRO A 121 19.29 11.59 -10.11
CA PRO A 121 18.13 12.24 -9.51
C PRO A 121 16.81 11.75 -10.10
N GLU A 122 16.73 11.64 -11.42
CA GLU A 122 15.51 11.19 -12.10
C GLU A 122 15.16 9.74 -11.73
N TRP A 123 16.16 8.87 -11.66
CA TRP A 123 15.98 7.51 -11.14
C TRP A 123 15.53 7.50 -9.68
N ALA A 124 16.23 8.24 -8.82
CA ALA A 124 15.95 8.28 -7.39
C ALA A 124 14.53 8.78 -7.11
N LEU A 125 14.09 9.82 -7.81
CA LEU A 125 12.77 10.41 -7.59
C LEU A 125 11.64 9.54 -8.14
N ARG A 126 11.83 8.84 -9.27
CA ARG A 126 10.75 8.06 -9.92
C ARG A 126 10.60 6.63 -9.40
N LEU A 127 11.70 6.01 -8.96
CA LEU A 127 11.70 4.60 -8.54
C LEU A 127 10.63 4.27 -7.47
N PRO A 128 10.43 5.08 -6.41
CA PRO A 128 9.41 4.78 -5.41
C PRO A 128 8.00 4.70 -6.01
N PHE A 129 7.66 5.61 -6.93
CA PHE A 129 6.34 5.67 -7.56
C PHE A 129 6.13 4.54 -8.57
N ILE A 130 7.19 4.14 -9.28
CA ILE A 130 7.17 2.92 -10.11
C ILE A 130 6.85 1.72 -9.23
N LEU A 131 7.53 1.55 -8.09
CA LEU A 131 7.25 0.42 -7.18
C LEU A 131 5.83 0.45 -6.60
N LEU A 132 5.31 1.63 -6.25
CA LEU A 132 3.95 1.80 -5.76
C LEU A 132 2.89 1.46 -6.83
N SER A 133 3.17 1.74 -8.11
CA SER A 133 2.27 1.35 -9.21
C SER A 133 2.07 -0.18 -9.30
N LEU A 134 3.09 -0.97 -8.92
CA LEU A 134 3.01 -2.43 -8.91
C LEU A 134 1.99 -2.93 -7.88
N LEU A 135 1.75 -2.17 -6.80
CA LEU A 135 0.68 -2.48 -5.85
C LEU A 135 -0.69 -2.37 -6.52
N ALA A 136 -0.92 -1.35 -7.35
CA ALA A 136 -2.18 -1.22 -8.07
C ALA A 136 -2.39 -2.35 -9.08
N LEU A 137 -1.36 -2.69 -9.87
CA LEU A 137 -1.43 -3.81 -10.83
C LEU A 137 -1.73 -5.13 -10.11
N THR A 138 -1.05 -5.38 -8.99
CA THR A 138 -1.25 -6.58 -8.19
C THR A 138 -2.63 -6.61 -7.55
N GLY A 139 -3.11 -5.48 -7.02
CA GLY A 139 -4.44 -5.38 -6.42
C GLY A 139 -5.56 -5.69 -7.41
N VAL A 140 -5.49 -5.13 -8.61
CA VAL A 140 -6.45 -5.42 -9.70
C VAL A 140 -6.40 -6.89 -10.11
N TYR A 141 -5.20 -7.46 -10.28
CA TYR A 141 -5.06 -8.88 -10.58
C TYR A 141 -5.70 -9.75 -9.48
N LEU A 142 -5.40 -9.48 -8.20
CA LEU A 142 -5.89 -10.28 -7.07
C LEU A 142 -7.42 -10.31 -7.00
N VAL A 143 -8.06 -9.14 -7.04
CA VAL A 143 -9.52 -9.06 -6.88
C VAL A 143 -10.25 -9.68 -8.08
N VAL A 144 -9.82 -9.39 -9.31
CA VAL A 144 -10.48 -9.90 -10.52
C VAL A 144 -10.21 -11.40 -10.71
N SER A 145 -9.01 -11.87 -10.40
CA SER A 145 -8.70 -13.30 -10.47
C SER A 145 -9.49 -14.12 -9.46
N ARG A 146 -9.79 -13.56 -8.28
CA ARG A 146 -10.59 -14.22 -7.25
C ARG A 146 -12.08 -14.28 -7.61
N PHE A 147 -12.65 -13.17 -8.06
CA PHE A 147 -14.11 -13.06 -8.24
C PHE A 147 -14.62 -13.34 -9.65
N VAL A 148 -13.76 -13.33 -10.66
CA VAL A 148 -14.17 -13.57 -12.06
C VAL A 148 -13.43 -14.76 -12.64
N SER A 149 -12.14 -14.60 -12.96
CA SER A 149 -11.28 -15.68 -13.44
C SER A 149 -9.84 -15.20 -13.51
N ARG A 150 -8.90 -16.14 -13.45
CA ARG A 150 -7.47 -15.82 -13.59
C ARG A 150 -7.14 -15.11 -14.89
N ARG A 151 -7.75 -15.55 -16.01
CA ARG A 151 -7.58 -14.89 -17.31
C ARG A 151 -8.05 -13.44 -17.27
N ALA A 152 -9.22 -13.18 -16.70
CA ALA A 152 -9.73 -11.82 -16.56
C ALA A 152 -8.78 -10.97 -15.71
N GLY A 153 -8.27 -11.49 -14.61
CA GLY A 153 -7.32 -10.77 -13.74
C GLY A 153 -6.04 -10.36 -14.45
N VAL A 154 -5.45 -11.27 -15.24
CA VAL A 154 -4.25 -10.94 -16.04
C VAL A 154 -4.56 -9.86 -17.08
N LEU A 155 -5.66 -10.02 -17.82
CA LEU A 155 -6.04 -9.04 -18.84
C LEU A 155 -6.35 -7.67 -18.25
N SER A 156 -7.04 -7.59 -17.11
CA SER A 156 -7.31 -6.33 -16.40
C SER A 156 -6.03 -5.64 -15.95
N ALA A 157 -5.06 -6.40 -15.41
CA ALA A 157 -3.77 -5.84 -15.01
C ALA A 157 -2.96 -5.34 -16.22
N LEU A 158 -2.95 -6.07 -17.35
CA LEU A 158 -2.30 -5.64 -18.59
C LEU A 158 -2.94 -4.38 -19.18
N VAL A 159 -4.27 -4.33 -19.24
CA VAL A 159 -5.01 -3.16 -19.73
C VAL A 159 -4.72 -1.95 -18.85
N LEU A 160 -4.77 -2.09 -17.52
CA LEU A 160 -4.41 -1.00 -16.61
C LEU A 160 -2.96 -0.55 -16.81
N ALA A 161 -2.03 -1.50 -16.87
CA ALA A 161 -0.62 -1.22 -17.04
C ALA A 161 -0.30 -0.48 -18.34
N THR A 162 -1.02 -0.78 -19.42
CA THR A 162 -0.84 -0.13 -20.74
C THR A 162 -1.74 1.09 -20.94
N CYS A 163 -2.62 1.41 -19.98
CA CYS A 163 -3.48 2.59 -20.05
C CYS A 163 -2.60 3.85 -20.03
N PRO A 164 -2.76 4.80 -20.98
CA PRO A 164 -1.85 5.95 -21.11
C PRO A 164 -1.73 6.78 -19.83
N LEU A 165 -2.86 7.09 -19.20
CA LEU A 165 -2.87 7.89 -17.98
C LEU A 165 -2.12 7.19 -16.84
N PHE A 166 -2.43 5.91 -16.59
CA PHE A 166 -1.77 5.13 -15.53
C PHE A 166 -0.27 4.97 -15.80
N SER A 167 0.11 4.69 -17.04
CA SER A 167 1.51 4.56 -17.45
C SER A 167 2.31 5.83 -17.24
N LEU A 168 1.69 6.98 -17.53
CA LEU A 168 2.30 8.30 -17.36
C LEU A 168 2.51 8.60 -15.89
N ILE A 169 1.47 8.48 -15.06
CA ILE A 169 1.60 8.76 -13.61
C ILE A 169 2.49 7.74 -12.87
N ALA A 170 2.64 6.52 -13.37
CA ALA A 170 3.53 5.50 -12.80
C ALA A 170 5.02 5.87 -12.95
N ARG A 171 5.36 6.72 -13.93
CA ARG A 171 6.74 7.16 -14.21
C ARG A 171 6.99 8.64 -13.85
N GLN A 172 6.06 9.27 -13.15
CA GLN A 172 6.24 10.62 -12.62
C GLN A 172 6.54 10.58 -11.12
N ALA A 173 7.48 11.40 -10.69
CA ALA A 173 7.77 11.65 -9.28
C ALA A 173 6.69 12.57 -8.66
N MET A 174 5.46 12.08 -8.55
CA MET A 174 4.30 12.81 -8.05
C MET A 174 3.58 12.08 -6.91
N THR A 175 2.91 12.85 -6.04
CA THR A 175 2.14 12.31 -4.89
C THR A 175 1.01 11.34 -5.27
N ASP A 176 0.59 11.37 -6.54
CA ASP A 176 -0.51 10.58 -7.09
C ASP A 176 -0.32 9.09 -6.89
N MET A 177 0.84 8.53 -7.26
CA MET A 177 1.03 7.08 -7.20
C MET A 177 1.22 6.57 -5.76
N ALA A 178 1.71 7.41 -4.85
CA ALA A 178 1.74 7.13 -3.41
C ALA A 178 0.34 7.03 -2.80
N PHE A 179 -0.68 7.61 -3.44
CA PHE A 179 -2.09 7.36 -3.12
C PHE A 179 -2.66 6.17 -3.90
N VAL A 180 -2.56 6.19 -5.24
CA VAL A 180 -3.25 5.24 -6.13
C VAL A 180 -2.80 3.79 -5.89
N GLY A 181 -1.50 3.55 -5.73
CA GLY A 181 -0.94 2.23 -5.49
C GLY A 181 -1.49 1.56 -4.23
N PRO A 182 -1.22 2.13 -3.05
CA PRO A 182 -1.75 1.63 -1.78
C PRO A 182 -3.27 1.57 -1.74
N MET A 183 -3.97 2.60 -2.25
CA MET A 183 -5.43 2.65 -2.27
C MET A 183 -6.05 1.50 -3.09
N THR A 184 -5.54 1.24 -4.29
CA THR A 184 -6.06 0.18 -5.16
C THR A 184 -5.89 -1.19 -4.51
N MET A 185 -4.72 -1.43 -3.91
CA MET A 185 -4.48 -2.66 -3.15
C MET A 185 -5.36 -2.74 -1.90
N ALA A 186 -5.55 -1.63 -1.17
CA ALA A 186 -6.41 -1.58 0.01
C ALA A 186 -7.86 -1.96 -0.33
N LEU A 187 -8.40 -1.42 -1.42
CA LEU A 187 -9.75 -1.78 -1.90
C LEU A 187 -9.82 -3.24 -2.33
N ALA A 188 -8.81 -3.75 -3.02
CA ALA A 188 -8.75 -5.17 -3.40
C ALA A 188 -8.74 -6.09 -2.18
N LEU A 189 -7.89 -5.81 -1.19
CA LEU A 189 -7.83 -6.58 0.06
C LEU A 189 -9.09 -6.42 0.91
N GLY A 190 -9.68 -5.22 0.95
CA GLY A 190 -10.97 -4.98 1.57
C GLY A 190 -12.07 -5.81 0.92
N ALA A 191 -12.11 -5.87 -0.41
CA ALA A 191 -13.04 -6.72 -1.14
C ALA A 191 -12.81 -8.21 -0.82
N LEU A 192 -11.56 -8.68 -0.79
CA LEU A 192 -11.26 -10.05 -0.36
C LEU A 192 -11.74 -10.32 1.07
N ALA A 193 -11.51 -9.40 2.01
CA ALA A 193 -11.94 -9.59 3.39
C ALA A 193 -13.47 -9.68 3.54
N LEU A 194 -14.21 -8.99 2.68
CA LEU A 194 -15.66 -8.86 2.78
C LEU A 194 -16.43 -9.88 1.96
N PHE A 195 -15.90 -10.25 0.78
CA PHE A 195 -16.58 -11.08 -0.20
C PHE A 195 -15.99 -12.47 -0.36
N ASP A 196 -14.79 -12.73 0.16
CA ASP A 196 -14.24 -14.07 0.15
C ASP A 196 -14.87 -14.90 1.26
N ASP A 197 -15.64 -15.90 0.87
CA ASP A 197 -16.37 -16.74 1.80
C ASP A 197 -15.52 -17.87 2.44
N GLU A 198 -14.20 -17.83 2.29
CA GLU A 198 -13.29 -18.79 2.92
C GLU A 198 -12.84 -18.41 4.34
N ASP A 199 -13.70 -18.67 5.34
CA ASP A 199 -13.36 -18.51 6.77
C ASP A 199 -12.50 -19.67 7.29
N ARG A 200 -11.22 -19.65 6.93
CA ARG A 200 -10.26 -20.64 7.44
C ARG A 200 -9.62 -20.14 8.73
N GLU A 201 -9.68 -20.96 9.76
CA GLU A 201 -8.86 -20.77 10.95
C GLU A 201 -7.38 -20.94 10.61
N LEU A 202 -6.56 -20.04 11.13
CA LEU A 202 -5.14 -20.03 10.92
C LEU A 202 -4.44 -20.98 11.91
N PRO A 203 -3.43 -21.74 11.45
CA PRO A 203 -2.59 -22.52 12.36
C PRO A 203 -1.94 -21.57 13.36
N ARG A 204 -1.78 -22.03 14.60
CA ARG A 204 -1.22 -21.20 15.69
C ARG A 204 0.10 -21.77 16.17
N ARG A 205 1.02 -20.87 16.53
CA ARG A 205 2.23 -21.19 17.27
C ARG A 205 2.11 -20.62 18.66
N GLY A 206 2.67 -21.28 19.66
CA GLY A 206 2.67 -20.81 21.02
C GLY A 206 4.02 -20.99 21.68
N TRP A 207 4.32 -20.11 22.63
CA TRP A 207 5.42 -20.25 23.56
C TRP A 207 4.98 -19.76 24.93
N TRP A 208 5.14 -20.60 25.96
CA TRP A 208 4.64 -20.31 27.31
C TRP A 208 3.13 -20.02 27.30
N ARG A 209 2.69 -18.84 27.77
CA ARG A 209 1.29 -18.40 27.78
C ARG A 209 0.88 -17.62 26.51
N LEU A 210 1.81 -17.37 25.60
CA LEU A 210 1.57 -16.62 24.37
C LEU A 210 1.21 -17.58 23.23
N SER A 211 0.20 -17.22 22.46
CA SER A 211 -0.19 -17.93 21.23
C SER A 211 -0.52 -16.90 20.15
N TRP A 212 -0.03 -17.11 18.95
CA TRP A 212 -0.25 -16.23 17.79
C TRP A 212 -0.46 -17.03 16.50
N PRO A 213 -1.06 -16.44 15.45
CA PRO A 213 -1.20 -17.10 14.15
C PRO A 213 0.15 -17.32 13.47
N HIS A 214 0.41 -18.54 13.02
CA HIS A 214 1.61 -18.91 12.28
C HIS A 214 1.29 -18.95 10.78
N HIS A 215 1.06 -17.79 10.19
CA HIS A 215 0.69 -17.65 8.78
C HIS A 215 1.33 -16.40 8.18
N SER A 216 1.65 -16.44 6.89
CA SER A 216 2.30 -15.33 6.17
C SER A 216 1.56 -14.01 6.31
N LEU A 217 0.22 -14.02 6.24
CA LEU A 217 -0.61 -12.83 6.44
C LEU A 217 -0.37 -12.15 7.79
N PHE A 218 -0.27 -12.90 8.89
CA PHE A 218 0.01 -12.31 10.20
C PHE A 218 1.38 -11.62 10.21
N TYR A 219 2.42 -12.31 9.75
CA TYR A 219 3.77 -11.76 9.68
C TYR A 219 3.87 -10.56 8.73
N LEU A 220 3.13 -10.59 7.61
CA LEU A 220 3.04 -9.46 6.69
C LEU A 220 2.35 -8.26 7.35
N THR A 221 1.23 -8.47 8.06
CA THR A 221 0.54 -7.38 8.78
C THR A 221 1.45 -6.76 9.84
N ILE A 222 2.10 -7.57 10.66
CA ILE A 222 3.01 -7.07 11.71
C ILE A 222 4.23 -6.40 11.10
N GLY A 223 4.85 -7.01 10.09
CA GLY A 223 6.02 -6.46 9.42
C GLY A 223 5.73 -5.15 8.70
N LEU A 224 4.60 -5.06 7.99
CA LEU A 224 4.18 -3.84 7.32
C LEU A 224 3.85 -2.72 8.31
N LEU A 225 3.16 -3.03 9.41
CA LEU A 225 2.90 -2.04 10.46
C LEU A 225 4.22 -1.58 11.11
N ALA A 226 5.12 -2.51 11.46
CA ALA A 226 6.40 -2.16 12.06
C ALA A 226 7.25 -1.28 11.13
N LEU A 227 7.30 -1.62 9.83
CA LEU A 227 8.02 -0.86 8.81
C LEU A 227 7.49 0.57 8.68
N THR A 228 6.19 0.77 8.84
CA THR A 228 5.55 2.08 8.65
C THR A 228 5.54 2.91 9.93
N VAL A 229 5.35 2.29 11.09
CA VAL A 229 5.12 2.98 12.38
C VAL A 229 6.41 3.16 13.20
N LEU A 230 7.31 2.17 13.23
CA LEU A 230 8.51 2.28 14.08
C LEU A 230 9.43 3.44 13.68
N PRO A 231 9.70 3.70 12.37
CA PRO A 231 10.50 4.86 11.99
C PRO A 231 9.87 6.17 12.46
N GLN A 232 8.55 6.32 12.35
CA GLN A 232 7.82 7.51 12.82
C GLN A 232 7.98 7.68 14.33
N ILE A 233 7.72 6.62 15.12
CA ILE A 233 7.91 6.66 16.58
C ILE A 233 9.32 7.13 16.95
N VAL A 234 10.35 6.63 16.26
CA VAL A 234 11.75 7.01 16.54
C VAL A 234 12.03 8.45 16.14
N VAL A 235 11.73 8.81 14.89
CA VAL A 235 12.03 10.13 14.32
C VAL A 235 11.27 11.22 15.07
N ASP A 236 9.96 11.04 15.28
CA ASP A 236 9.12 12.04 15.92
C ASP A 236 9.46 12.18 17.40
N SER A 237 9.85 11.08 18.06
CA SER A 237 10.32 11.17 19.46
C SER A 237 11.57 12.03 19.60
N ILE A 238 12.41 12.09 18.56
CA ILE A 238 13.66 12.84 18.54
C ILE A 238 13.45 14.29 18.06
N GLN A 239 12.70 14.48 16.97
CA GLN A 239 12.61 15.75 16.26
C GLN A 239 11.43 16.62 16.71
N LEU A 240 10.32 16.02 17.16
CA LEU A 240 9.12 16.77 17.51
C LEU A 240 9.32 17.60 18.78
N ARG A 241 8.96 18.88 18.68
CA ARG A 241 8.89 19.81 19.81
C ARG A 241 7.52 20.48 19.80
N TRP A 242 6.61 19.99 20.64
CA TRP A 242 5.24 20.50 20.63
C TRP A 242 5.07 21.65 21.60
N GLU A 243 4.89 22.87 21.08
CA GLU A 243 4.60 24.05 21.88
C GLU A 243 3.10 24.14 22.19
N ILE A 244 2.72 23.83 23.42
CA ILE A 244 1.30 23.80 23.81
C ILE A 244 0.82 25.24 24.10
N TRP A 245 1.67 26.09 24.68
CA TRP A 245 1.33 27.46 25.09
C TRP A 245 2.41 28.46 24.64
N PRO A 246 2.21 29.20 23.53
CA PRO A 246 3.21 30.14 22.99
C PRO A 246 3.65 31.20 24.00
N LYS A 247 2.73 31.64 24.88
CA LYS A 247 3.00 32.65 25.91
C LYS A 247 3.79 32.14 27.11
N ARG A 248 3.81 30.82 27.37
CA ARG A 248 4.50 30.21 28.52
C ARG A 248 5.67 29.31 28.13
N ARG A 249 5.96 29.18 26.82
CA ARG A 249 7.04 28.34 26.26
C ARG A 249 7.07 26.92 26.85
N LEU A 250 5.90 26.31 27.05
CA LEU A 250 5.82 24.91 27.43
C LEU A 250 6.01 24.05 26.19
N VAL A 251 7.19 23.43 26.09
CA VAL A 251 7.55 22.49 25.01
C VAL A 251 7.42 21.08 25.55
N LEU A 252 6.49 20.30 24.99
CA LEU A 252 6.37 18.89 25.26
C LEU A 252 7.44 18.14 24.44
N PRO A 253 8.31 17.32 25.07
CA PRO A 253 9.26 16.50 24.34
C PRO A 253 8.54 15.51 23.42
N GLY A 254 9.06 15.30 22.20
CA GLY A 254 8.50 14.37 21.23
C GLY A 254 8.23 12.98 21.79
N VAL A 255 9.13 12.43 22.61
CA VAL A 255 8.94 11.12 23.26
C VAL A 255 7.66 11.03 24.11
N VAL A 256 7.25 12.13 24.74
CA VAL A 256 6.02 12.17 25.53
C VAL A 256 4.80 12.28 24.62
N ALA A 257 4.90 13.08 23.55
CA ALA A 257 3.87 13.17 22.53
C ALA A 257 3.64 11.83 21.79
N MET A 258 4.70 11.05 21.59
CA MET A 258 4.66 9.75 20.90
C MET A 258 4.31 8.56 21.80
N ALA A 259 4.23 8.74 23.13
CA ALA A 259 3.90 7.66 24.05
C ALA A 259 2.54 6.96 23.75
N PRO A 260 1.44 7.69 23.45
CA PRO A 260 0.17 7.06 23.06
C PRO A 260 0.29 6.21 21.78
N TYR A 261 1.10 6.64 20.82
CA TYR A 261 1.34 5.91 19.56
C TYR A 261 2.14 4.63 19.80
N ALA A 262 3.17 4.68 20.64
CA ALA A 262 3.93 3.50 21.05
C ALA A 262 3.04 2.49 21.80
N ILE A 263 2.17 2.96 22.71
CA ILE A 263 1.19 2.12 23.40
C ILE A 263 0.22 1.50 22.39
N GLY A 264 -0.33 2.30 21.46
CA GLY A 264 -1.23 1.83 20.42
C GLY A 264 -0.60 0.75 19.53
N PHE A 265 0.67 0.90 19.17
CA PHE A 265 1.44 -0.12 18.45
C PHE A 265 1.50 -1.44 19.24
N LEU A 266 1.87 -1.40 20.52
CA LEU A 266 1.92 -2.60 21.37
C LEU A 266 0.55 -3.25 21.57
N VAL A 267 -0.49 -2.43 21.75
CA VAL A 267 -1.89 -2.89 21.85
C VAL A 267 -2.31 -3.59 20.56
N PHE A 268 -1.97 -3.02 19.40
CA PHE A 268 -2.24 -3.65 18.11
C PHE A 268 -1.56 -5.02 18.01
N LEU A 269 -0.26 -5.13 18.32
CA LEU A 269 0.47 -6.41 18.27
C LEU A 269 -0.20 -7.47 19.16
N TRP A 270 -0.56 -7.09 20.38
CA TRP A 270 -1.19 -7.99 21.34
C TRP A 270 -2.58 -8.46 20.89
N GLN A 271 -3.39 -7.57 20.34
CA GLN A 271 -4.74 -7.91 19.88
C GLN A 271 -4.70 -8.69 18.56
N ALA A 272 -3.81 -8.34 17.63
CA ALA A 272 -3.60 -9.06 16.38
C ALA A 272 -3.22 -10.53 16.63
N ALA A 273 -2.42 -10.80 17.66
CA ALA A 273 -2.05 -12.16 18.06
C ALA A 273 -3.24 -13.02 18.51
N LYS A 274 -4.37 -12.42 18.92
CA LYS A 274 -5.57 -13.16 19.36
C LYS A 274 -6.52 -13.53 18.22
N LEU A 275 -6.39 -12.90 17.06
CA LEU A 275 -7.22 -13.20 15.90
C LEU A 275 -6.98 -14.63 15.43
N ARG A 276 -8.03 -15.27 14.92
CA ARG A 276 -8.01 -16.68 14.51
C ARG A 276 -8.22 -16.88 13.01
N TYR A 277 -8.89 -15.96 12.35
CA TYR A 277 -9.29 -16.09 10.94
C TYR A 277 -8.41 -15.25 10.01
N LYS A 278 -8.43 -15.58 8.72
CA LYS A 278 -7.72 -14.84 7.66
C LYS A 278 -8.31 -13.47 7.37
N ALA A 279 -9.64 -13.37 7.30
CA ALA A 279 -10.33 -12.18 6.81
C ALA A 279 -9.97 -10.87 7.56
N PRO A 280 -9.83 -10.86 8.91
CA PRO A 280 -9.37 -9.67 9.64
C PRO A 280 -8.01 -9.15 9.18
N PHE A 281 -7.07 -10.03 8.82
CA PHE A 281 -5.73 -9.61 8.40
C PHE A 281 -5.75 -8.87 7.05
N TYR A 282 -6.65 -9.25 6.14
CA TYR A 282 -6.84 -8.50 4.90
C TYR A 282 -7.35 -7.08 5.18
N LEU A 283 -8.31 -6.91 6.10
CA LEU A 283 -8.76 -5.58 6.53
C LEU A 283 -7.65 -4.77 7.20
N MET A 284 -6.83 -5.40 8.04
CA MET A 284 -5.74 -4.71 8.74
C MET A 284 -4.67 -4.24 7.76
N ILE A 285 -4.28 -5.07 6.78
CA ILE A 285 -3.33 -4.67 5.72
C ILE A 285 -3.96 -3.56 4.86
N ALA A 286 -5.23 -3.70 4.48
CA ALA A 286 -5.94 -2.65 3.75
C ALA A 286 -5.92 -1.33 4.51
N ALA A 287 -6.18 -1.34 5.83
CA ALA A 287 -6.19 -0.14 6.64
C ALA A 287 -4.81 0.48 6.83
N ILE A 288 -3.74 -0.31 6.92
CA ILE A 288 -2.35 0.19 6.89
C ILE A 288 -2.07 0.92 5.57
N LEU A 289 -2.49 0.33 4.44
CA LEU A 289 -2.35 0.95 3.12
C LEU A 289 -3.21 2.21 2.97
N CYS A 290 -4.40 2.26 3.58
CA CYS A 290 -5.19 3.49 3.70
C CYS A 290 -4.46 4.57 4.50
N GLY A 291 -3.81 4.20 5.61
CA GLY A 291 -2.97 5.12 6.40
C GLY A 291 -1.85 5.73 5.57
N LEU A 292 -1.16 4.92 4.75
CA LEU A 292 -0.18 5.42 3.77
C LEU A 292 -0.81 6.36 2.74
N ALA A 293 -1.99 6.01 2.21
CA ALA A 293 -2.72 6.89 1.29
C ALA A 293 -3.12 8.23 1.94
N ILE A 294 -3.40 8.25 3.25
CA ILE A 294 -3.60 9.49 4.01
C ILE A 294 -2.32 10.31 4.07
N LEU A 295 -1.18 9.68 4.35
CA LEU A 295 0.11 10.39 4.32
C LEU A 295 0.53 10.84 2.90
N ALA A 296 -0.12 10.35 1.84
CA ALA A 296 0.12 10.80 0.47
C ALA A 296 -0.79 11.97 0.03
N LYS A 297 -2.10 11.89 0.29
CA LYS A 297 -3.10 12.87 -0.19
C LYS A 297 -4.17 13.28 0.83
N GLY A 298 -3.92 13.08 2.11
CA GLY A 298 -4.81 13.48 3.20
C GLY A 298 -6.04 12.57 3.33
N LEU A 299 -7.12 13.09 3.92
CA LEU A 299 -8.28 12.28 4.35
C LEU A 299 -8.98 11.49 3.23
N ALA A 300 -8.75 11.84 1.96
CA ALA A 300 -9.19 11.05 0.81
C ALA A 300 -8.72 9.58 0.89
N GLY A 301 -7.57 9.32 1.54
CA GLY A 301 -7.01 7.98 1.77
C GLY A 301 -7.89 7.04 2.60
N LEU A 302 -8.81 7.59 3.39
CA LEU A 302 -9.77 6.82 4.18
C LEU A 302 -11.20 6.99 3.68
N GLY A 303 -11.53 8.19 3.17
CA GLY A 303 -12.87 8.52 2.70
C GLY A 303 -13.36 7.57 1.61
N LEU A 304 -12.53 7.27 0.60
CA LEU A 304 -12.95 6.47 -0.54
C LEU A 304 -13.31 5.02 -0.17
N PRO A 305 -12.49 4.25 0.57
CA PRO A 305 -12.86 2.93 1.06
C PRO A 305 -14.12 2.92 1.93
N ILE A 306 -14.25 3.89 2.83
CA ILE A 306 -15.43 3.98 3.71
C ILE A 306 -16.69 4.26 2.89
N ILE A 307 -16.65 5.21 1.96
CA ILE A 307 -17.79 5.55 1.11
C ILE A 307 -18.20 4.33 0.27
N VAL A 308 -17.25 3.66 -0.38
CA VAL A 308 -17.53 2.47 -1.20
C VAL A 308 -18.15 1.37 -0.34
N PHE A 309 -17.60 1.14 0.86
CA PHE A 309 -18.08 0.08 1.75
C PHE A 309 -19.47 0.37 2.33
N LEU A 310 -19.70 1.60 2.81
CA LEU A 310 -21.00 2.01 3.33
C LEU A 310 -22.07 2.02 2.23
N ALA A 311 -21.74 2.51 1.04
CA ALA A 311 -22.65 2.47 -0.10
C ALA A 311 -23.06 1.03 -0.44
N TYR A 312 -22.11 0.10 -0.44
CA TYR A 312 -22.39 -1.32 -0.62
C TYR A 312 -23.31 -1.90 0.46
N LEU A 313 -23.02 -1.65 1.75
CA LEU A 313 -23.82 -2.17 2.85
C LEU A 313 -25.25 -1.58 2.86
N LEU A 314 -25.38 -0.29 2.57
CA LEU A 314 -26.66 0.40 2.48
C LEU A 314 -27.50 -0.17 1.32
N PHE A 315 -26.88 -0.39 0.16
CA PHE A 315 -27.58 -0.89 -1.03
C PHE A 315 -27.97 -2.37 -0.91
N THR A 316 -27.10 -3.20 -0.32
CA THR A 316 -27.36 -4.65 -0.19
C THR A 316 -28.08 -5.05 1.10
N TRP A 317 -28.19 -4.13 2.06
CA TRP A 317 -28.75 -4.35 3.39
C TRP A 317 -28.10 -5.53 4.17
N ASN A 318 -26.88 -5.94 3.79
CA ASN A 318 -26.25 -7.15 4.31
C ASN A 318 -25.35 -6.87 5.52
N TRP A 319 -25.91 -6.23 6.55
CA TRP A 319 -25.19 -5.87 7.77
C TRP A 319 -24.66 -7.08 8.55
N ARG A 320 -25.31 -8.24 8.43
CA ARG A 320 -24.90 -9.48 9.11
C ARG A 320 -23.52 -9.96 8.69
N ARG A 321 -23.07 -9.61 7.47
CA ARG A 321 -21.74 -9.93 6.94
C ARG A 321 -20.62 -9.43 7.84
N LEU A 322 -20.83 -8.36 8.59
CA LEU A 322 -19.85 -7.78 9.51
C LEU A 322 -19.56 -8.66 10.74
N ASN A 323 -20.48 -9.55 11.13
CA ASN A 323 -20.32 -10.38 12.33
C ASN A 323 -19.49 -11.65 12.07
N ARG A 324 -19.10 -11.89 10.83
CA ARG A 324 -18.37 -13.07 10.38
C ARG A 324 -16.90 -13.01 10.78
N ALA A 325 -16.28 -14.16 11.09
CA ALA A 325 -14.82 -14.34 11.19
C ALA A 325 -14.04 -13.26 11.93
N GLN A 326 -14.59 -12.71 13.02
CA GLN A 326 -13.99 -11.60 13.77
C GLN A 326 -13.74 -10.32 12.94
N LEU A 327 -14.50 -10.09 11.87
CA LEU A 327 -14.40 -8.90 11.02
C LEU A 327 -14.62 -7.60 11.80
N MET A 328 -15.50 -7.58 12.80
CA MET A 328 -15.62 -6.44 13.72
C MET A 328 -14.32 -6.14 14.48
N SER A 329 -13.63 -7.16 14.98
CA SER A 329 -12.32 -6.98 15.61
C SER A 329 -11.28 -6.52 14.58
N GLY A 330 -11.32 -7.08 13.37
CA GLY A 330 -10.49 -6.64 12.24
C GLY A 330 -10.72 -5.19 11.85
N LEU A 331 -11.96 -4.70 11.89
CA LEU A 331 -12.31 -3.32 11.58
C LEU A 331 -11.74 -2.36 12.64
N TRP A 332 -11.97 -2.65 13.94
CA TRP A 332 -11.42 -1.82 15.02
C TRP A 332 -9.89 -1.79 15.03
N LEU A 333 -9.25 -2.94 14.84
CA LEU A 333 -7.80 -3.01 14.74
C LEU A 333 -7.27 -2.37 13.46
N GLY A 334 -8.01 -2.47 12.36
CA GLY A 334 -7.71 -1.77 11.11
C GLY A 334 -7.75 -0.26 11.30
N LEU A 335 -8.79 0.28 11.96
CA LEU A 335 -8.86 1.71 12.27
C LEU A 335 -7.70 2.15 13.16
N LEU A 336 -7.35 1.38 14.18
CA LEU A 336 -6.17 1.63 15.00
C LEU A 336 -4.89 1.65 14.15
N ALA A 337 -4.70 0.67 13.28
CA ALA A 337 -3.54 0.63 12.38
C ALA A 337 -3.49 1.83 11.43
N CYS A 338 -4.62 2.23 10.86
CA CYS A 338 -4.72 3.39 9.99
C CYS A 338 -4.28 4.66 10.72
N VAL A 339 -4.77 4.87 11.95
CA VAL A 339 -4.38 6.03 12.79
C VAL A 339 -2.91 5.98 13.18
N LEU A 340 -2.38 4.80 13.53
CA LEU A 340 -0.96 4.63 13.86
C LEU A 340 -0.03 4.91 12.69
N VAL A 341 -0.47 4.62 11.46
CA VAL A 341 0.32 4.85 10.24
C VAL A 341 0.18 6.29 9.75
N ALA A 342 -0.98 6.90 9.93
CA ALA A 342 -1.30 8.24 9.43
C ALA A 342 -0.79 9.37 10.32
N VAL A 343 0.31 9.16 11.06
CA VAL A 343 0.98 10.19 11.85
C VAL A 343 1.99 10.90 10.95
N PRO A 344 1.87 12.22 10.74
CA PRO A 344 2.80 13.00 9.95
C PRO A 344 3.96 13.56 10.78
#